data_AF-A0A1M7AW71-F1
#
_entry.id   AF-A0A1M7AW71-F1
#
_cell.length_a   1.000
_cell.length_b   1.000
_cell.length_c   1.000
_cell.angle_alpha   90.00
_cell.angle_beta   90.00
_cell.angle_gamma   90.00
#
_symmetry.space_group_name_H-M   'P 1'
#
loop_
_entity.id
_entity.type
_entity.pdbx_description
1 polymer ?
#
loop_
_entity_poly.entity_id
_entity_poly.type
_entity_poly.pdbx_seq_one_letter_code
_entity_poly.pdbx_strand_id
1 'polypeptide(L)'
;MTASTSLIHHLAGEPDPVASMAKLLTDTPGVCTICARRVPRTADAGKALGTNFADRSMYRATTSLVCPACLWCCSGKPPATLRMWTVVAVPGQTLPASNPKAWLQDTPGLYLGARGDTTGALVDSILTAPPAGPWHVSVAVSGQKHVVPYSDINCGGGRWAVRVETVTVTGTPDEWVHVRGHALALRRLGVPAADVLTGTPRYLKTPADLAAWRSHSHQLVPWLGSPMLSLALWTITKGALDDHPDC
;
A
#
# COMPACT_ATOMS: atom_id res chain seq x y z
N MET A 1 -7.41 9.25 16.19
CA MET A 1 -6.80 8.60 15.01
C MET A 1 -7.59 7.33 14.70
N THR A 2 -8.21 7.28 13.52
CA THR A 2 -8.82 6.04 13.01
C THR A 2 -7.69 5.12 12.52
N ALA A 3 -7.79 3.82 12.79
CA ALA A 3 -6.83 2.85 12.27
C ALA A 3 -7.24 2.42 10.85
N SER A 4 -6.27 2.18 9.97
CA SER A 4 -6.48 1.72 8.59
C SER A 4 -7.46 0.54 8.50
N THR A 5 -7.32 -0.43 9.41
CA THR A 5 -8.20 -1.61 9.50
C THR A 5 -9.67 -1.23 9.68
N SER A 6 -9.96 -0.22 10.50
CA SER A 6 -11.32 0.30 10.68
C SER A 6 -11.88 0.92 9.41
N LEU A 7 -11.09 1.75 8.72
CA LEU A 7 -11.52 2.42 7.50
C LEU A 7 -11.86 1.39 6.43
N ILE A 8 -10.96 0.44 6.19
CA ILE A 8 -11.15 -0.59 5.18
C ILE A 8 -12.29 -1.53 5.55
N HIS A 9 -12.39 -1.93 6.83
CA HIS A 9 -13.50 -2.75 7.32
C HIS A 9 -14.84 -2.05 7.13
N HIS A 10 -14.93 -0.76 7.43
CA HIS A 10 -16.13 0.04 7.22
C HIS A 10 -16.50 0.16 5.73
N LEU A 11 -15.54 0.47 4.86
CA LEU A 11 -15.77 0.52 3.41
C LEU A 11 -16.17 -0.84 2.81
N ALA A 12 -15.74 -1.93 3.42
CA ALA A 12 -16.15 -3.28 3.05
C ALA A 12 -17.54 -3.69 3.58
N GLY A 13 -18.26 -2.80 4.28
CA GLY A 13 -19.58 -3.08 4.86
C GLY A 13 -19.53 -3.76 6.23
N GLU A 14 -18.44 -3.58 6.97
CA GLU A 14 -18.21 -4.14 8.31
C GLU A 14 -18.40 -5.67 8.41
N PRO A 15 -17.85 -6.47 7.47
CA PRO A 15 -18.05 -7.90 7.45
C PRO A 15 -17.53 -8.57 8.72
N ASP A 16 -18.22 -9.64 9.14
CA ASP A 16 -17.67 -10.50 10.18
C ASP A 16 -16.36 -11.17 9.71
N PRO A 17 -15.41 -11.44 10.62
CA PRO A 17 -14.30 -12.34 10.34
C PRO A 17 -14.80 -13.71 9.86
N VAL A 18 -13.90 -14.52 9.29
CA VAL A 18 -14.24 -15.90 8.90
C VAL A 18 -14.94 -16.65 10.04
N ALA A 19 -15.94 -17.46 9.73
CA ALA A 19 -16.90 -18.00 10.71
C ALA A 19 -16.26 -18.71 11.92
N SER A 20 -15.11 -19.38 11.74
CA SER A 20 -14.37 -20.00 12.84
C SER A 20 -13.80 -18.99 13.84
N MET A 21 -13.41 -17.81 13.36
CA MET A 21 -12.86 -16.71 14.17
C MET A 21 -13.95 -15.79 14.71
N ALA A 22 -15.05 -15.61 13.99
CA ALA A 22 -16.20 -14.81 14.46
C ALA A 22 -16.77 -15.36 15.77
N LYS A 23 -16.79 -16.68 15.95
CA LYS A 23 -17.23 -17.35 17.20
C LYS A 23 -16.36 -17.04 18.42
N LEU A 24 -15.15 -16.54 18.22
CA LEU A 24 -14.23 -16.19 19.31
C LEU A 24 -14.43 -14.75 19.80
N LEU A 25 -15.20 -13.94 19.07
CA LEU A 25 -15.57 -12.59 19.50
C LEU A 25 -16.61 -12.66 20.61
N THR A 26 -16.34 -11.98 21.71
CA THR A 26 -17.27 -11.80 22.84
C THR A 26 -17.63 -10.34 23.01
N ASP A 27 -18.75 -10.07 23.70
CA ASP A 27 -19.16 -8.72 24.12
C ASP A 27 -18.34 -8.26 25.33
N THR A 28 -17.02 -8.40 25.22
CA THR A 28 -16.04 -7.97 26.21
C THR A 28 -15.34 -6.73 25.68
N PRO A 29 -15.62 -5.54 26.25
CA PRO A 29 -14.95 -4.32 25.85
C PRO A 29 -13.46 -4.37 26.18
N GLY A 30 -12.61 -3.83 25.30
CA GLY A 30 -11.17 -3.86 25.51
C GLY A 30 -10.40 -3.04 24.48
N VAL A 31 -9.10 -2.92 24.69
CA VAL A 31 -8.18 -2.27 23.76
C VAL A 31 -7.61 -3.33 22.82
N CYS A 32 -7.67 -3.11 21.51
CA CYS A 32 -7.10 -4.01 20.54
C CYS A 32 -5.56 -3.90 20.51
N THR A 33 -4.88 -5.03 20.61
CA THR A 33 -3.42 -5.17 20.55
C THR A 33 -2.83 -4.66 19.23
N ILE A 34 -3.53 -4.84 18.10
CA ILE A 34 -3.06 -4.45 16.76
C ILE A 34 -3.23 -2.94 16.52
N CYS A 35 -4.43 -2.40 16.73
CA CYS A 35 -4.74 -1.01 16.37
C CYS A 35 -4.79 -0.03 17.55
N ALA A 36 -4.59 -0.50 18.78
CA ALA A 36 -4.69 0.25 20.03
C ALA A 36 -6.06 0.94 20.30
N ARG A 37 -7.10 0.65 19.51
CA ARG A 37 -8.44 1.21 19.73
C ARG A 37 -9.20 0.45 20.80
N ARG A 38 -9.94 1.19 21.63
CA ARG A 38 -10.96 0.61 22.52
C ARG A 38 -12.22 0.30 21.72
N VAL A 39 -12.74 -0.92 21.86
CA VAL A 39 -13.92 -1.42 21.15
C VAL A 39 -14.83 -2.20 22.10
N PRO A 40 -16.14 -2.33 21.80
CA PRO A 40 -17.08 -3.04 22.67
C PRO A 40 -16.97 -4.57 22.58
N ARG A 41 -16.47 -5.10 21.46
CA ARG A 41 -16.32 -6.54 21.21
C ARG A 41 -14.87 -6.88 20.93
N THR A 42 -14.37 -7.94 21.54
CA THR A 42 -12.99 -8.40 21.35
C THR A 42 -12.90 -9.93 21.35
N ALA A 43 -11.80 -10.46 20.85
CA ALA A 43 -11.40 -11.85 21.00
C ALA A 43 -9.99 -11.94 21.59
N ASP A 44 -9.62 -13.07 22.18
CA ASP A 44 -8.23 -13.35 22.52
C ASP A 44 -7.38 -13.50 21.25
N ALA A 45 -6.37 -12.64 21.08
CA ALA A 45 -5.53 -12.60 19.90
C ALA A 45 -4.70 -13.88 19.72
N GLY A 46 -4.28 -14.51 20.82
CA GLY A 46 -3.51 -15.75 20.80
C GLY A 46 -4.31 -16.91 20.20
N LYS A 47 -5.58 -17.03 20.59
CA LYS A 47 -6.53 -18.01 20.05
C LYS A 47 -7.00 -17.66 18.63
N ALA A 48 -7.35 -16.40 18.39
CA ALA A 48 -8.00 -15.98 17.13
C ALA A 48 -7.03 -15.80 15.96
N LEU A 49 -5.79 -15.34 16.20
CA LEU A 49 -4.79 -15.20 15.14
C LEU A 49 -3.84 -16.41 15.07
N GLY A 50 -3.85 -17.26 16.11
CA GLY A 50 -2.97 -18.40 16.26
C GLY A 50 -1.58 -18.04 16.81
N THR A 51 -0.91 -19.03 17.38
CA THR A 51 0.44 -18.91 17.97
C THR A 51 1.50 -18.50 16.96
N ASN A 52 1.35 -18.92 15.70
CA ASN A 52 2.30 -18.67 14.60
C ASN A 52 2.03 -17.36 13.84
N PHE A 53 1.21 -16.46 14.38
CA PHE A 53 0.99 -15.14 13.76
C PHE A 53 2.31 -14.36 13.74
N ALA A 54 2.86 -14.15 12.53
CA ALA A 54 4.23 -13.65 12.34
C ALA A 54 4.44 -12.19 12.79
N ASP A 55 3.37 -11.40 12.83
CA ASP A 55 3.45 -9.94 12.97
C ASP A 55 3.24 -9.45 14.42
N ARG A 56 3.39 -10.33 15.41
CA ARG A 56 3.20 -10.01 16.85
C ARG A 56 4.10 -8.88 17.36
N SER A 57 5.30 -8.75 16.80
CA SER A 57 6.24 -7.68 17.16
C SER A 57 5.76 -6.28 16.78
N MET A 58 4.71 -6.16 15.95
CA MET A 58 4.15 -4.90 15.49
C MET A 58 2.86 -4.51 16.23
N TYR A 59 2.50 -5.21 17.30
CA TYR A 59 1.37 -4.84 18.15
C TYR A 59 1.58 -3.45 18.76
N ARG A 60 0.55 -2.61 18.67
CA ARG A 60 0.55 -1.22 19.16
C ARG A 60 0.16 -1.10 20.63
N ALA A 61 -0.40 -2.14 21.24
CA ALA A 61 -0.78 -2.16 22.65
C ALA A 61 -0.40 -3.49 23.33
N THR A 62 -0.15 -3.44 24.64
CA THR A 62 0.33 -4.59 25.45
C THR A 62 -0.78 -5.57 25.87
N THR A 63 -2.02 -5.35 25.45
CA THR A 63 -3.16 -6.24 25.72
C THR A 63 -3.11 -7.51 24.87
N SER A 64 -3.83 -8.57 25.28
CA SER A 64 -4.00 -9.80 24.49
C SER A 64 -5.26 -9.82 23.60
N LEU A 65 -5.94 -8.68 23.42
CA LEU A 65 -7.25 -8.63 22.74
C LEU A 65 -7.13 -8.17 21.29
N VAL A 66 -7.99 -8.67 20.39
CA VAL A 66 -8.10 -8.21 19.00
C VAL A 66 -9.53 -7.78 18.69
N CYS A 67 -9.70 -6.66 17.97
CA CYS A 67 -11.02 -6.18 17.55
C CYS A 67 -11.52 -6.86 16.27
N PRO A 68 -12.83 -6.83 15.97
CA PRO A 68 -13.41 -7.43 14.76
C PRO A 68 -12.73 -6.97 13.48
N ALA A 69 -12.51 -5.67 13.30
CA ALA A 69 -11.89 -5.10 12.11
C ALA A 69 -10.46 -5.63 11.88
N CYS A 70 -9.62 -5.64 12.94
CA CYS A 70 -8.26 -6.17 12.83
C CYS A 70 -8.25 -7.68 12.61
N LEU A 71 -9.16 -8.41 13.27
CA LEU A 71 -9.29 -9.84 13.10
C LEU A 71 -9.71 -10.20 11.67
N TRP A 72 -10.69 -9.48 11.10
CA TRP A 72 -11.08 -9.65 9.71
C TRP A 72 -9.92 -9.33 8.75
N CYS A 73 -9.25 -8.19 8.92
CA CYS A 73 -8.10 -7.81 8.08
C CYS A 73 -6.92 -8.80 8.12
N CYS A 74 -6.70 -9.44 9.28
CA CYS A 74 -5.60 -10.39 9.50
C CYS A 74 -5.99 -11.86 9.28
N SER A 75 -7.24 -12.14 8.93
CA SER A 75 -7.73 -13.51 8.74
C SER A 75 -8.07 -13.80 7.28
N GLY A 76 -8.66 -14.96 7.04
CA GLY A 76 -9.01 -15.44 5.71
C GLY A 76 -7.95 -16.34 5.08
N LYS A 77 -8.26 -16.79 3.88
CA LYS A 77 -7.39 -17.65 3.06
C LYS A 77 -7.42 -17.11 1.63
N PRO A 78 -6.32 -17.21 0.87
CA PRO A 78 -6.31 -16.86 -0.55
C PRO A 78 -7.52 -17.45 -1.32
N PRO A 79 -8.19 -16.66 -2.18
CA PRO A 79 -7.97 -15.24 -2.44
C PRO A 79 -8.64 -14.30 -1.41
N ALA A 80 -9.52 -14.82 -0.55
CA ALA A 80 -10.28 -14.13 0.49
C ALA A 80 -9.43 -13.70 1.70
N THR A 81 -8.40 -12.88 1.48
CA THR A 81 -7.55 -12.28 2.52
C THR A 81 -6.88 -11.00 2.02
N LEU A 82 -6.79 -9.96 2.86
CA LEU A 82 -6.21 -8.67 2.46
C LEU A 82 -4.68 -8.74 2.28
N ARG A 83 -4.04 -9.72 2.93
CA ARG A 83 -2.58 -9.95 2.93
C ARG A 83 -1.96 -10.00 1.53
N MET A 84 -2.73 -10.42 0.52
CA MET A 84 -2.23 -10.61 -0.84
C MET A 84 -2.34 -9.39 -1.75
N TRP A 85 -3.09 -8.37 -1.33
CA TRP A 85 -3.49 -7.29 -2.21
C TRP A 85 -2.83 -5.98 -1.83
N THR A 86 -2.47 -5.20 -2.85
CA THR A 86 -2.31 -3.76 -2.69
C THR A 86 -3.70 -3.19 -2.44
N VAL A 87 -3.86 -2.44 -1.35
CA VAL A 87 -5.15 -1.87 -0.93
C VAL A 87 -5.07 -0.35 -1.05
N VAL A 88 -6.03 0.22 -1.79
CA VAL A 88 -6.27 1.66 -1.83
C VAL A 88 -7.65 1.90 -1.24
N ALA A 89 -7.75 2.82 -0.28
CA ALA A 89 -9.01 3.18 0.36
C ALA A 89 -9.17 4.70 0.34
N VAL A 90 -10.19 5.19 -0.37
CA VAL A 90 -10.51 6.61 -0.54
C VAL A 90 -12.03 6.77 -0.44
N PRO A 91 -12.57 6.97 0.78
CA PRO A 91 -14.01 7.13 1.00
C PRO A 91 -14.61 8.23 0.12
N GLY A 92 -15.77 7.95 -0.46
CA GLY A 92 -16.53 8.91 -1.28
C GLY A 92 -15.99 9.11 -2.70
N GLN A 93 -14.96 8.38 -3.12
CA GLN A 93 -14.47 8.41 -4.50
C GLN A 93 -14.78 7.12 -5.25
N THR A 94 -15.07 7.27 -6.55
CA THR A 94 -15.18 6.14 -7.47
C THR A 94 -13.77 5.73 -7.90
N LEU A 95 -13.37 4.52 -7.51
CA LEU A 95 -12.13 3.89 -7.93
C LEU A 95 -12.39 2.97 -9.14
N PRO A 96 -11.36 2.63 -9.93
CA PRO A 96 -11.50 1.58 -10.94
C PRO A 96 -11.89 0.25 -10.29
N ALA A 97 -12.40 -0.69 -11.10
CA ALA A 97 -12.71 -2.03 -10.63
C ALA A 97 -11.48 -2.71 -10.03
N SER A 98 -11.66 -3.38 -8.89
CA SER A 98 -10.63 -4.21 -8.26
C SER A 98 -10.16 -5.32 -9.22
N ASN A 99 -9.03 -5.93 -8.89
CA ASN A 99 -8.57 -7.10 -9.64
C ASN A 99 -9.69 -8.16 -9.72
N PRO A 100 -9.96 -8.77 -10.89
CA PRO A 100 -11.06 -9.72 -11.05
C PRO A 100 -11.01 -10.95 -10.12
N LYS A 101 -9.83 -11.27 -9.57
CA LYS A 101 -9.64 -12.37 -8.60
C LYS A 101 -9.82 -11.94 -7.14
N ALA A 102 -9.95 -10.64 -6.86
CA ALA A 102 -10.26 -10.16 -5.52
C ALA A 102 -11.69 -10.56 -5.16
N TRP A 103 -11.92 -10.96 -3.91
CA TRP A 103 -13.25 -11.39 -3.45
C TRP A 103 -14.15 -10.20 -3.08
N LEU A 104 -13.55 -9.06 -2.75
CA LEU A 104 -14.28 -7.80 -2.58
C LEU A 104 -14.35 -7.13 -3.94
N GLN A 105 -15.55 -7.17 -4.51
CA GLN A 105 -15.95 -6.43 -5.68
C GLN A 105 -17.01 -5.41 -5.28
N ASP A 106 -17.23 -4.40 -6.13
CA ASP A 106 -18.31 -3.41 -5.95
C ASP A 106 -18.32 -2.76 -4.55
N THR A 107 -17.14 -2.41 -4.04
CA THR A 107 -16.95 -1.73 -2.75
C THR A 107 -16.52 -0.28 -2.99
N PRO A 108 -17.46 0.70 -3.03
CA PRO A 108 -17.13 2.08 -3.33
C PRO A 108 -16.03 2.64 -2.41
N GLY A 109 -15.05 3.32 -3.02
CA GLY A 109 -13.90 3.86 -2.30
C GLY A 109 -12.89 2.81 -1.81
N LEU A 110 -13.02 1.53 -2.18
CA LEU A 110 -12.06 0.49 -1.85
C LEU A 110 -11.59 -0.24 -3.12
N TYR A 111 -10.28 -0.41 -3.24
CA TYR A 111 -9.66 -1.10 -4.35
C TYR A 111 -8.65 -2.14 -3.87
N LEU A 112 -8.73 -3.35 -4.42
CA LEU A 112 -7.81 -4.45 -4.20
C LEU A 112 -7.11 -4.80 -5.52
N GLY A 113 -5.80 -4.54 -5.60
CA GLY A 113 -4.99 -4.74 -6.78
C GLY A 113 -3.84 -5.72 -6.57
N ALA A 114 -3.47 -6.43 -7.63
CA ALA A 114 -2.16 -7.08 -7.73
C ALA A 114 -1.23 -6.18 -8.56
N ARG A 115 0.09 -6.38 -8.49
CA ARG A 115 1.01 -5.59 -9.31
C ARG A 115 0.64 -5.70 -10.79
N GLY A 116 0.35 -4.56 -11.42
CA GLY A 116 -0.09 -4.45 -12.82
C GLY A 116 -0.41 -2.99 -13.15
N ASP A 117 -0.69 -2.69 -14.43
CA ASP A 117 -0.80 -1.32 -14.93
C ASP A 117 -1.83 -0.48 -14.18
N THR A 118 -3.06 -0.99 -14.01
CA THR A 118 -4.13 -0.29 -13.28
C THR A 118 -3.74 0.03 -11.84
N THR A 119 -3.11 -0.91 -11.14
CA THR A 119 -2.69 -0.70 -9.74
C THR A 119 -1.57 0.31 -9.65
N GLY A 120 -0.56 0.22 -10.53
CA GLY A 120 0.56 1.17 -10.55
C GLY A 120 0.07 2.59 -10.83
N ALA A 121 -0.79 2.77 -11.84
CA ALA A 121 -1.37 4.05 -12.20
C ALA A 121 -2.28 4.63 -11.11
N LEU A 122 -3.09 3.80 -10.43
CA LEU A 122 -3.94 4.27 -9.34
C LEU A 122 -3.11 4.71 -8.12
N VAL A 123 -2.07 3.94 -7.76
CA VAL A 123 -1.20 4.35 -6.64
C VAL A 123 -0.48 5.66 -7.00
N ASP A 124 0.04 5.78 -8.22
CA ASP A 124 0.67 7.02 -8.69
C ASP A 124 -0.27 8.23 -8.62
N SER A 125 -1.51 8.10 -9.10
CA SER A 125 -2.47 9.21 -9.10
C SER A 125 -2.80 9.70 -7.68
N ILE A 126 -2.99 8.77 -6.73
CA ILE A 126 -3.25 9.10 -5.33
C ILE A 126 -2.05 9.79 -4.68
N LEU A 127 -0.81 9.37 -4.96
CA LEU A 127 0.38 9.99 -4.36
C LEU A 127 0.75 11.33 -5.01
N THR A 128 0.39 11.52 -6.27
CA THR A 128 0.54 12.78 -7.02
C THR A 128 -0.49 13.82 -6.59
N ALA A 129 -1.74 13.42 -6.37
CA ALA A 129 -2.82 14.31 -5.98
C ALA A 129 -3.65 13.68 -4.84
N PRO A 130 -3.15 13.74 -3.58
CA PRO A 130 -3.80 13.02 -2.51
C PRO A 130 -5.19 13.57 -2.18
N PRO A 131 -6.15 12.69 -1.83
CA PRO A 131 -7.48 13.10 -1.43
C PRO A 131 -7.48 14.07 -0.24
N ALA A 132 -8.40 15.03 -0.24
CA ALA A 132 -8.55 15.99 0.87
C ALA A 132 -9.00 15.31 2.19
N GLY A 133 -9.81 14.26 2.10
CA GLY A 133 -10.31 13.49 3.24
C GLY A 133 -9.33 12.44 3.76
N PRO A 134 -9.78 11.54 4.65
CA PRO A 134 -9.01 10.37 5.05
C PRO A 134 -8.78 9.45 3.85
N TRP A 135 -7.57 8.94 3.68
CA TRP A 135 -7.26 7.97 2.64
C TRP A 135 -6.15 7.02 3.08
N HIS A 136 -6.03 5.91 2.37
CA HIS A 136 -5.08 4.86 2.70
C HIS A 136 -4.52 4.21 1.44
N VAL A 137 -3.22 3.94 1.44
CA VAL A 137 -2.55 3.06 0.47
C VAL A 137 -1.64 2.11 1.22
N SER A 138 -1.72 0.82 0.89
CA SER A 138 -0.73 -0.20 1.27
C SER A 138 -0.40 -1.08 0.09
N VAL A 139 0.88 -1.39 -0.09
CA VAL A 139 1.39 -2.15 -1.23
C VAL A 139 1.86 -3.52 -0.78
N ALA A 140 1.23 -4.56 -1.33
CA ALA A 140 1.67 -5.94 -1.22
C ALA A 140 2.50 -6.32 -2.45
N VAL A 141 3.69 -6.84 -2.23
CA VAL A 141 4.64 -7.26 -3.28
C VAL A 141 4.77 -8.79 -3.32
N SER A 142 4.91 -9.41 -2.15
CA SER A 142 5.09 -10.85 -1.95
C SER A 142 3.77 -11.60 -1.71
N GLY A 143 2.75 -10.88 -1.24
CA GLY A 143 1.51 -11.46 -0.70
C GLY A 143 1.68 -12.27 0.58
N GLN A 144 2.83 -12.15 1.25
CA GLN A 144 3.17 -12.93 2.45
C GLN A 144 3.08 -12.15 3.77
N LYS A 145 2.77 -10.84 3.76
CA LYS A 145 2.79 -10.02 4.98
C LYS A 145 1.49 -9.27 5.14
N HIS A 146 1.04 -9.10 6.39
CA HIS A 146 -0.12 -8.25 6.65
C HIS A 146 0.34 -6.80 6.60
N VAL A 147 0.03 -6.09 5.50
CA VAL A 147 0.46 -4.70 5.32
C VAL A 147 -0.56 -3.73 5.96
N VAL A 148 -1.84 -3.94 5.67
CA VAL A 148 -2.97 -3.11 6.14
C VAL A 148 -2.95 -2.85 7.66
N PRO A 149 -2.75 -3.84 8.56
CA PRO A 149 -2.92 -3.59 9.99
C PRO A 149 -1.90 -2.62 10.60
N TYR A 150 -0.78 -2.41 9.92
CA TYR A 150 0.35 -1.63 10.41
C TYR A 150 0.64 -0.41 9.55
N SER A 151 -0.25 -0.10 8.62
CA SER A 151 -0.23 1.13 7.85
C SER A 151 -1.07 2.20 8.52
N ASP A 152 -0.72 3.45 8.27
CA ASP A 152 -1.46 4.59 8.79
C ASP A 152 -2.51 5.08 7.78
N ILE A 153 -3.45 5.88 8.30
CA ILE A 153 -4.39 6.65 7.48
C ILE A 153 -3.76 8.02 7.26
N ASN A 154 -3.73 8.44 6.01
CA ASN A 154 -3.36 9.79 5.61
C ASN A 154 -4.60 10.68 5.60
N CYS A 155 -4.40 11.98 5.78
CA CYS A 155 -5.46 12.98 5.66
C CYS A 155 -4.92 14.19 4.90
N GLY A 156 -5.69 14.68 3.93
CA GLY A 156 -5.32 15.85 3.15
C GLY A 156 -4.26 15.60 2.07
N GLY A 157 -3.93 16.69 1.35
CA GLY A 157 -2.98 16.71 0.23
C GLY A 157 -1.51 16.95 0.62
N GLY A 158 -1.19 16.89 1.91
CA GLY A 158 0.15 17.20 2.41
C GLY A 158 1.10 16.00 2.40
N ARG A 159 1.96 15.93 3.42
CA ARG A 159 2.83 14.78 3.66
C ARG A 159 1.99 13.53 3.90
N TRP A 160 2.41 12.43 3.28
CA TRP A 160 1.77 11.13 3.39
C TRP A 160 2.74 10.04 3.83
N ALA A 161 2.19 8.94 4.32
CA ALA A 161 2.87 7.69 4.66
C ALA A 161 2.15 6.52 3.99
N VAL A 162 2.89 5.71 3.23
CA VAL A 162 2.40 4.49 2.58
C VAL A 162 3.24 3.32 3.04
N ARG A 163 2.58 2.22 3.42
CA ARG A 163 3.31 1.01 3.80
C ARG A 163 3.48 0.09 2.61
N VAL A 164 4.72 -0.23 2.29
CA VAL A 164 5.12 -1.20 1.27
C VAL A 164 5.71 -2.40 2.00
N GLU A 165 4.97 -3.50 2.06
CA GLU A 165 5.35 -4.67 2.87
C GLU A 165 5.61 -4.29 4.35
N THR A 166 6.88 -4.26 4.76
CA THR A 166 7.33 -3.93 6.12
C THR A 166 7.95 -2.54 6.23
N VAL A 167 8.07 -1.81 5.12
CA VAL A 167 8.70 -0.50 5.08
C VAL A 167 7.62 0.57 4.95
N THR A 168 7.70 1.60 5.79
CA THR A 168 6.86 2.80 5.65
C THR A 168 7.63 3.82 4.82
N VAL A 169 7.06 4.15 3.67
CA VAL A 169 7.55 5.20 2.78
C VAL A 169 6.80 6.48 3.11
N THR A 170 7.52 7.57 3.34
CA THR A 170 6.92 8.88 3.60
C THR A 170 7.38 9.88 2.57
N GLY A 171 6.52 10.82 2.18
CA GLY A 171 6.93 11.96 1.37
C GLY A 171 5.80 12.95 1.13
N THR A 172 6.04 13.89 0.23
CA THR A 172 5.05 14.86 -0.26
C THR A 172 4.69 14.59 -1.73
N PRO A 173 3.59 15.16 -2.24
CA PRO A 173 3.29 15.12 -3.67
C PRO A 173 4.43 15.65 -4.55
N ASP A 174 5.09 16.74 -4.15
CA ASP A 174 6.19 17.33 -4.92
C ASP A 174 7.42 16.39 -4.97
N GLU A 175 7.79 15.79 -3.83
CA GLU A 175 8.85 14.79 -3.77
C GLU A 175 8.51 13.57 -4.64
N TRP A 176 7.25 13.13 -4.61
CA TRP A 176 6.76 12.01 -5.42
C TRP A 176 6.86 12.29 -6.91
N VAL A 177 6.30 13.41 -7.36
CA VAL A 177 6.32 13.83 -8.77
C VAL A 177 7.76 13.96 -9.26
N HIS A 178 8.64 14.56 -8.46
CA HIS A 178 10.05 14.68 -8.77
C HIS A 178 10.71 13.30 -8.94
N VAL A 179 10.65 12.45 -7.90
CA VAL A 179 11.34 11.14 -7.92
C VAL A 179 10.78 10.25 -9.01
N ARG A 180 9.45 10.14 -9.13
CA ARG A 180 8.82 9.29 -10.12
C ARG A 180 9.03 9.81 -11.53
N GLY A 181 8.93 11.12 -11.76
CA GLY A 181 9.17 11.72 -13.07
C GLY A 181 10.57 11.43 -13.59
N HIS A 182 11.59 11.64 -12.77
CA HIS A 182 12.98 11.32 -13.14
C HIS A 182 13.21 9.80 -13.30
N ALA A 183 12.62 8.97 -12.43
CA ALA A 183 12.72 7.52 -12.57
C ALA A 183 12.06 7.02 -13.86
N LEU A 184 10.88 7.54 -14.21
CA LEU A 184 10.16 7.19 -15.44
C LEU A 184 10.95 7.59 -16.68
N ALA A 185 11.52 8.80 -16.71
CA ALA A 185 12.38 9.24 -17.81
C ALA A 185 13.57 8.29 -18.02
N LEU A 186 14.26 7.90 -16.95
CA LEU A 186 15.35 6.91 -17.03
C LEU A 186 14.87 5.55 -17.52
N ARG A 187 13.70 5.09 -17.07
CA ARG A 187 13.12 3.82 -17.54
C ARG A 187 12.76 3.87 -19.04
N ARG A 188 12.29 5.02 -19.54
CA ARG A 188 12.00 5.25 -20.98
C ARG A 188 13.24 5.28 -21.86
N LEU A 189 14.41 5.66 -21.31
CA LEU A 189 15.71 5.49 -21.97
C LEU A 189 16.15 4.01 -22.05
N GLY A 190 15.36 3.07 -21.51
CA GLY A 190 15.67 1.65 -21.49
C GLY A 190 16.53 1.21 -20.31
N VAL A 191 16.85 2.10 -19.36
CA VAL A 191 17.67 1.76 -18.19
C VAL A 191 16.88 0.86 -17.24
N PRO A 192 17.35 -0.35 -16.91
CA PRO A 192 16.66 -1.27 -16.00
C PRO A 192 16.35 -0.65 -14.62
N ALA A 193 15.25 -1.06 -13.98
CA ALA A 193 14.85 -0.53 -12.67
C ALA A 193 15.93 -0.72 -11.59
N ALA A 194 16.63 -1.86 -11.57
CA ALA A 194 17.72 -2.11 -10.64
C ALA A 194 18.88 -1.12 -10.84
N ASP A 195 19.18 -0.77 -12.08
CA ASP A 195 20.25 0.15 -12.46
C ASP A 195 19.88 1.61 -12.14
N VAL A 196 18.59 1.98 -12.28
CA VAL A 196 18.07 3.28 -11.79
C VAL A 196 18.22 3.37 -10.28
N LEU A 197 17.89 2.30 -9.54
CA LEU A 197 17.95 2.28 -8.09
C LEU A 197 19.37 2.48 -7.54
N THR A 198 20.39 1.99 -8.26
CA THR A 198 21.81 2.10 -7.87
C THR A 198 22.55 3.27 -8.51
N GLY A 199 21.91 3.99 -9.45
CA GLY A 199 22.54 5.10 -10.16
C GLY A 199 23.65 4.66 -11.12
N THR A 200 23.60 3.44 -11.64
CA THR A 200 24.62 2.90 -12.56
C THR A 200 24.07 2.81 -13.97
N PRO A 201 24.60 3.55 -14.97
CA PRO A 201 24.10 3.45 -16.33
C PRO A 201 24.55 2.14 -16.96
N ARG A 202 23.60 1.41 -17.56
CA ARG A 202 23.89 0.32 -18.49
C ARG A 202 23.06 0.53 -19.76
N TYR A 203 23.57 0.04 -20.89
CA TYR A 203 22.84 -0.02 -22.17
C TYR A 203 22.55 1.32 -22.88
N LEU A 204 23.25 2.41 -22.54
CA LEU A 204 23.15 3.70 -23.25
C LEU A 204 23.91 3.63 -24.58
N LYS A 205 23.26 3.99 -25.69
CA LYS A 205 23.82 3.79 -27.05
C LYS A 205 24.34 5.06 -27.69
N THR A 206 23.77 6.22 -27.32
CA THR A 206 24.11 7.50 -27.94
C THR A 206 24.64 8.52 -26.92
N PRO A 207 25.40 9.53 -27.37
CA PRO A 207 25.78 10.66 -26.52
C PRO A 207 24.57 11.43 -25.96
N ALA A 208 23.46 11.49 -26.71
CA ALA A 208 22.21 12.10 -26.27
C ALA A 208 21.59 11.31 -25.10
N ASP A 209 21.53 9.99 -25.20
CA ASP A 209 21.04 9.12 -24.11
C ASP A 209 21.90 9.29 -22.85
N LEU A 210 23.23 9.41 -23.01
CA LEU A 210 24.14 9.64 -21.91
C LEU A 210 23.93 11.00 -21.24
N ALA A 211 23.69 12.06 -22.02
CA ALA A 211 23.38 13.39 -21.50
C ALA A 211 22.04 13.39 -20.74
N ALA A 212 21.00 12.79 -21.31
CA ALA A 212 19.70 12.65 -20.67
C ALA A 212 19.81 11.83 -19.37
N TRP A 213 20.51 10.69 -19.41
CA TRP A 213 20.76 9.86 -18.24
C TRP A 213 21.46 10.66 -17.13
N ARG A 214 22.54 11.39 -17.44
CA ARG A 214 23.26 12.20 -16.45
C ARG A 214 22.35 13.24 -15.81
N SER A 215 21.53 13.92 -16.63
CA SER A 215 20.58 14.93 -16.16
C SER A 215 19.58 14.33 -15.15
N HIS A 216 18.86 13.28 -15.54
CA HIS A 216 17.85 12.68 -14.65
C HIS A 216 18.47 11.92 -13.47
N SER A 217 19.59 11.22 -13.66
CA SER A 217 20.26 10.49 -12.58
C SER A 217 20.80 11.44 -11.51
N HIS A 218 21.29 12.63 -11.89
CA HIS A 218 21.75 13.64 -10.93
C HIS A 218 20.61 14.07 -9.99
N GLN A 219 19.39 14.23 -10.51
CA GLN A 219 18.21 14.60 -9.72
C GLN A 219 17.76 13.50 -8.74
N LEU A 220 18.18 12.25 -8.98
CA LEU A 220 17.87 11.10 -8.13
C LEU A 220 18.95 10.74 -7.12
N VAL A 221 20.12 11.42 -7.12
CA VAL A 221 21.22 11.11 -6.19
C VAL A 221 20.78 11.03 -4.73
N PRO A 222 19.94 11.94 -4.19
CA PRO A 222 19.46 11.86 -2.81
C PRO A 222 18.56 10.66 -2.51
N TRP A 223 18.04 10.01 -3.56
CA TRP A 223 16.99 9.00 -3.50
C TRP A 223 17.49 7.59 -3.89
N LEU A 224 18.75 7.44 -4.29
CA LEU A 224 19.32 6.15 -4.65
C LEU A 224 19.23 5.15 -3.49
N GLY A 225 18.82 3.91 -3.79
CA GLY A 225 18.57 2.88 -2.80
C GLY A 225 17.40 3.15 -1.82
N SER A 226 16.72 4.30 -1.94
CA SER A 226 15.68 4.67 -0.99
C SER A 226 14.38 3.87 -1.20
N PRO A 227 13.55 3.73 -0.15
CA PRO A 227 12.19 3.21 -0.30
C PRO A 227 11.30 4.05 -1.22
N MET A 228 11.52 5.37 -1.29
CA MET A 228 10.78 6.28 -2.18
C MET A 228 11.04 5.92 -3.65
N LEU A 229 12.30 5.81 -4.04
CA LEU A 229 12.67 5.43 -5.41
C LEU A 229 12.22 4.00 -5.74
N SER A 230 12.31 3.08 -4.77
CA SER A 230 11.81 1.71 -4.93
C SER A 230 10.29 1.67 -5.19
N LEU A 231 9.50 2.46 -4.48
CA LEU A 231 8.07 2.58 -4.69
C LEU A 231 7.75 3.24 -6.04
N ALA A 232 8.46 4.32 -6.41
CA ALA A 232 8.32 4.96 -7.72
C ALA A 232 8.53 3.94 -8.86
N LEU A 233 9.63 3.18 -8.83
CA LEU A 233 9.92 2.13 -9.80
C LEU A 233 8.90 1.00 -9.79
N TRP A 234 8.28 0.69 -8.66
CA TRP A 234 7.20 -0.29 -8.57
C TRP A 234 5.93 0.17 -9.30
N THR A 235 5.60 1.46 -9.26
CA THR A 235 4.45 2.05 -9.99
C THR A 235 4.69 2.22 -11.49
N ILE A 236 5.94 2.18 -11.95
CA ILE A 236 6.28 2.27 -13.37
C ILE A 236 6.14 0.88 -14.01
N THR A 237 4.96 0.64 -14.56
CA THR A 237 4.59 -0.59 -15.27
C THR A 237 4.77 -0.45 -16.78
N LYS A 238 4.37 -1.45 -17.56
CA LYS A 238 4.51 -1.39 -19.03
C LYS A 238 3.67 -0.25 -19.61
N GLY A 239 2.40 -0.13 -19.20
CA GLY A 239 1.52 0.94 -19.66
C GLY A 239 2.10 2.33 -19.41
N ALA A 240 2.72 2.57 -18.25
CA ALA A 240 3.37 3.85 -17.94
C ALA A 240 4.56 4.18 -18.86
N LEU A 241 5.25 3.17 -19.38
CA LEU A 241 6.35 3.36 -20.33
C LEU A 241 5.82 3.69 -21.74
N ASP A 242 4.71 3.06 -22.13
CA ASP A 242 4.08 3.19 -23.45
C ASP A 242 3.25 4.49 -23.57
N ASP A 243 2.78 5.06 -22.46
CA ASP A 243 2.09 6.37 -22.41
C ASP A 243 3.05 7.51 -22.78
N HIS A 244 3.27 7.74 -24.07
CA HIS A 244 3.92 8.96 -24.53
C HIS A 244 2.98 10.14 -24.22
N PRO A 245 3.45 11.21 -23.55
CA PRO A 245 2.78 12.49 -23.73
C PRO A 245 2.94 12.82 -25.21
N ASP A 246 1.86 12.74 -25.97
CA ASP A 246 1.82 13.27 -27.32
C ASP A 246 2.40 14.70 -27.27
N CYS A 247 3.30 14.98 -28.22
CA CYS A 247 4.02 16.24 -28.39
C CYS A 247 3.16 17.49 -28.20
#